data_AF-A0A3N5WZE3-F1
#
_entry.id   AF-A0A3N5WZE3-F1
#
_cell.length_a   1.000
_cell.length_b   1.000
_cell.length_c   1.000
_cell.angle_alpha   90.00
_cell.angle_beta   90.00
_cell.angle_gamma   90.00
#
_symmetry.space_group_name_H-M   'P 1'
#
loop_
_entity.id
_entity.type
_entity.pdbx_description
1 polymer ?
#
loop_
_entity_poly.entity_id
_entity_poly.type
_entity_poly.pdbx_seq_one_letter_code
_entity_poly.pdbx_strand_id
1 'polypeptide(L)'
;MTRASTPTLLSLDRFASVIGLNPAHFSQGTSDIVFPLENTCADLQFQHDWQHTGAVSRESIAREVAKAESDLANYLGWPVAPMWIAQDMKMVDRFHRPEYWSAGNYNNRYAHKSVKAKYGKIIEPGQRATTLLDGRVVPVYSDVDGDGFDETVTVTCAVTTTYECEIKVYFDGHAGTPEWEIRPARTAAIAAGVFTATFYAWQFIDPDNWEAFPTAAAPIPTVDLDEAVYVNEVEIYREYNDPTATSAVFYWEPDSTVAGCDFCGGTGCTHCALTTQDGCAHIRDAMLGILVPRPGTCADGAWTSDDWAVCRDPDLVKLYYYCGNLSDLNLAGRRCDGLSDDWARIIAWMATARLPRPICTCGSPGGLVEWLQTDLAMTTRESSYTVLWDELSNPFGTRRGEMEAWRYVRDIVRDKQAGAGAV
;
A
#
# COMPACT_ATOMS: atom_id res chain seq x y z
N MET A 1 -1.34 9.46 14.23
CA MET A 1 -1.80 8.99 12.92
C MET A 1 -2.48 7.71 13.25
N THR A 2 -3.62 7.39 12.68
CA THR A 2 -4.26 6.11 13.02
C THR A 2 -3.43 4.92 12.52
N ARG A 3 -2.66 4.30 13.44
CA ARG A 3 -1.75 3.19 13.14
C ARG A 3 -2.51 1.91 12.86
N ALA A 4 -1.95 1.08 11.99
CA ALA A 4 -2.22 -0.34 11.95
C ALA A 4 -0.97 -1.15 11.59
N SER A 5 -0.88 -2.36 12.13
CA SER A 5 0.15 -3.36 11.79
C SER A 5 0.02 -3.87 10.35
N THR A 6 -1.18 -3.76 9.77
CA THR A 6 -1.40 -4.17 8.38
C THR A 6 -1.12 -2.98 7.45
N PRO A 7 -0.13 -3.08 6.53
CA PRO A 7 0.14 -2.01 5.58
C PRO A 7 -1.02 -1.84 4.59
N THR A 8 -1.42 -0.59 4.36
CA THR A 8 -2.50 -0.21 3.44
C THR A 8 -2.05 0.90 2.49
N LEU A 9 -2.56 0.92 1.26
CA LEU A 9 -2.35 2.03 0.34
C LEU A 9 -3.18 3.25 0.76
N LEU A 10 -4.44 3.05 1.16
CA LEU A 10 -5.30 4.04 1.77
C LEU A 10 -4.93 4.23 3.24
N SER A 11 -4.46 5.42 3.60
CA SER A 11 -4.24 5.79 5.00
C SER A 11 -5.55 5.74 5.78
N LEU A 12 -5.50 5.25 7.01
CA LEU A 12 -6.69 5.15 7.87
C LEU A 12 -7.32 6.51 8.19
N ASP A 13 -6.53 7.59 8.30
CA ASP A 13 -7.08 8.95 8.45
C ASP A 13 -7.90 9.38 7.23
N ARG A 14 -7.44 9.02 6.01
CA ARG A 14 -8.20 9.27 4.78
C ARG A 14 -9.43 8.37 4.69
N PHE A 15 -9.37 7.12 5.14
CA PHE A 15 -10.55 6.27 5.29
C PHE A 15 -11.61 6.95 6.19
N ALA A 16 -11.21 7.46 7.35
CA ALA A 16 -12.10 8.19 8.25
C ALA A 16 -12.74 9.40 7.56
N SER A 17 -11.93 10.21 6.84
CA SER A 17 -12.44 11.37 6.08
C SER A 17 -13.48 11.00 5.01
N VAL A 18 -13.30 9.86 4.33
CA VAL A 18 -14.18 9.39 3.25
C VAL A 18 -15.50 8.85 3.80
N ILE A 19 -15.48 8.17 4.94
CA ILE A 19 -16.69 7.68 5.61
C ILE A 19 -17.41 8.81 6.37
N GLY A 20 -16.68 9.89 6.70
CA GLY A 20 -17.19 11.01 7.48
C GLY A 20 -17.08 10.80 8.99
N LEU A 21 -16.11 10.00 9.44
CA LEU A 21 -15.79 9.83 10.85
C LEU A 21 -14.97 11.02 11.35
N ASN A 22 -15.17 11.42 12.60
CA ASN A 22 -14.32 12.42 13.23
C ASN A 22 -12.88 11.88 13.33
N PRO A 23 -11.88 12.54 12.73
CA PRO A 23 -10.51 12.02 12.68
C PRO A 23 -9.83 11.97 14.07
N ALA A 24 -10.20 12.87 15.00
CA ALA A 24 -9.68 12.87 16.36
C ALA A 24 -10.24 11.67 17.16
N HIS A 25 -11.57 11.47 17.13
CA HIS A 25 -12.21 10.32 17.78
C HIS A 25 -11.78 8.98 17.17
N PHE A 26 -11.58 8.97 15.85
CA PHE A 26 -11.01 7.83 15.14
C PHE A 26 -9.56 7.53 15.60
N SER A 27 -8.85 8.56 16.08
CA SER A 27 -7.53 8.46 16.67
C SER A 27 -7.52 8.06 18.16
N GLN A 28 -8.68 7.77 18.76
CA GLN A 28 -8.92 7.65 20.22
C GLN A 28 -8.76 8.95 21.01
N GLY A 29 -8.58 10.08 20.32
CA GLY A 29 -8.42 11.39 20.92
C GLY A 29 -9.75 12.06 21.23
N THR A 30 -9.86 12.68 22.40
CA THR A 30 -10.96 13.54 22.83
C THR A 30 -10.37 14.80 23.46
N SER A 31 -11.03 15.94 23.35
CA SER A 31 -10.70 17.14 24.12
C SER A 31 -12.00 17.80 24.59
N ASP A 32 -11.95 18.41 25.77
CA ASP A 32 -13.09 19.11 26.35
C ASP A 32 -13.34 20.45 25.63
N ILE A 33 -12.31 20.98 24.97
CA ILE A 33 -12.36 22.23 24.19
C ILE A 33 -12.80 21.91 22.76
N VAL A 34 -12.12 20.97 22.11
CA VAL A 34 -12.31 20.63 20.70
C VAL A 34 -12.53 19.12 20.56
N PHE A 35 -13.62 18.73 19.87
CA PHE A 35 -14.06 17.33 19.75
C PHE A 35 -14.52 16.67 21.07
N PRO A 36 -15.47 17.29 21.82
CA PRO A 36 -15.97 16.72 23.06
C PRO A 36 -16.64 15.36 22.82
N LEU A 37 -16.49 14.45 23.78
CA LEU A 37 -17.18 13.17 23.77
C LEU A 37 -18.64 13.39 24.23
N GLU A 38 -19.62 13.15 23.35
CA GLU A 38 -21.01 13.17 23.77
C GLU A 38 -21.39 11.87 24.49
N ASN A 39 -21.95 11.99 25.70
CA ASN A 39 -22.26 10.85 26.58
C ASN A 39 -23.21 9.79 25.98
N THR A 40 -23.93 10.09 24.90
CA THR A 40 -24.88 9.17 24.29
C THR A 40 -24.27 8.24 23.26
N CYS A 41 -23.12 8.60 22.69
CA CYS A 41 -22.48 7.87 21.61
C CYS A 41 -20.97 7.98 21.75
N ALA A 42 -20.35 6.91 22.24
CA ALA A 42 -18.90 6.82 22.30
C ALA A 42 -18.36 6.57 20.88
N ASP A 43 -18.16 7.62 20.10
CA ASP A 43 -17.67 7.57 18.71
C ASP A 43 -16.16 7.27 18.59
N LEU A 44 -15.57 6.69 19.66
CA LEU A 44 -14.15 6.37 19.73
C LEU A 44 -13.83 5.05 19.03
N GLN A 45 -12.77 5.09 18.23
CA GLN A 45 -12.29 3.92 17.49
C GLN A 45 -10.98 3.41 18.07
N PHE A 46 -11.01 2.25 18.73
CA PHE A 46 -9.86 1.67 19.41
C PHE A 46 -8.85 1.01 18.46
N GLN A 47 -7.60 0.88 18.90
CA GLN A 47 -6.53 0.23 18.15
C GLN A 47 -6.85 -1.23 17.89
N HIS A 48 -7.28 -1.96 18.92
CA HIS A 48 -7.49 -3.39 18.89
C HIS A 48 -8.92 -3.81 19.25
N ASP A 49 -9.36 -4.95 18.70
CA ASP A 49 -10.70 -5.49 18.90
C ASP A 49 -10.99 -5.89 20.36
N TRP A 50 -9.95 -6.14 21.16
CA TRP A 50 -10.09 -6.49 22.57
C TRP A 50 -10.32 -5.29 23.49
N GLN A 51 -10.00 -4.07 23.04
CA GLN A 51 -10.24 -2.84 23.81
C GLN A 51 -11.74 -2.51 23.87
N HIS A 52 -12.51 -2.93 22.87
CA HIS A 52 -13.96 -2.73 22.84
C HIS A 52 -14.68 -3.86 22.10
N THR A 53 -15.58 -4.55 22.78
CA THR A 53 -16.30 -5.72 22.21
C THR A 53 -17.39 -5.33 21.22
N GLY A 54 -17.98 -4.14 21.37
CA GLY A 54 -19.14 -3.70 20.59
C GLY A 54 -18.81 -3.10 19.22
N ALA A 55 -17.55 -2.76 18.95
CA ALA A 55 -17.14 -2.06 17.75
C ALA A 55 -15.97 -2.77 17.07
N VAL A 56 -15.83 -2.56 15.77
CA VAL A 56 -14.60 -2.93 15.07
C VAL A 56 -13.42 -2.10 15.60
N SER A 57 -12.18 -2.54 15.40
CA SER A 57 -10.97 -1.78 15.71
C SER A 57 -10.27 -1.23 14.47
N ARG A 58 -9.33 -0.31 14.65
CA ARG A 58 -8.48 0.20 13.55
C ARG A 58 -7.71 -0.89 12.84
N GLU A 59 -7.19 -1.88 13.57
CA GLU A 59 -6.53 -3.05 12.97
C GLU A 59 -7.49 -3.86 12.08
N SER A 60 -8.71 -4.08 12.55
CA SER A 60 -9.73 -4.78 11.75
C SER A 60 -10.14 -4.00 10.50
N ILE A 61 -10.25 -2.67 10.61
CA ILE A 61 -10.48 -1.81 9.44
C ILE A 61 -9.30 -1.91 8.47
N ALA A 62 -8.06 -1.80 8.95
CA ALA A 62 -6.87 -1.89 8.10
C ALA A 62 -6.77 -3.23 7.37
N ARG A 63 -7.09 -4.34 8.03
CA ARG A 63 -7.13 -5.67 7.40
C ARG A 63 -8.15 -5.73 6.26
N GLU A 64 -9.35 -5.19 6.45
CA GLU A 64 -10.36 -5.17 5.39
C GLU A 64 -10.02 -4.18 4.27
N VAL A 65 -9.37 -3.06 4.58
CA VAL A 65 -8.82 -2.12 3.58
C VAL A 65 -7.74 -2.81 2.73
N ALA A 66 -6.75 -3.44 3.35
CA ALA A 66 -5.69 -4.16 2.63
C ALA A 66 -6.24 -5.31 1.77
N LYS A 67 -7.27 -6.01 2.27
CA LYS A 67 -7.97 -7.05 1.51
C LYS A 67 -8.73 -6.47 0.31
N ALA A 68 -9.45 -5.36 0.49
CA ALA A 68 -10.13 -4.67 -0.60
C ALA A 68 -9.14 -4.19 -1.68
N GLU A 69 -8.00 -3.61 -1.27
CA GLU A 69 -6.92 -3.20 -2.17
C GLU A 69 -6.35 -4.37 -2.96
N SER A 70 -6.08 -5.50 -2.31
CA SER A 70 -5.61 -6.72 -2.96
C SER A 70 -6.62 -7.28 -3.95
N ASP A 71 -7.90 -7.36 -3.58
CA ASP A 71 -8.96 -7.87 -4.47
C ASP A 71 -9.13 -6.97 -5.71
N LEU A 72 -9.13 -5.65 -5.52
CA LEU A 72 -9.15 -4.67 -6.61
C LEU A 72 -7.91 -4.83 -7.49
N ALA A 73 -6.72 -4.97 -6.91
CA ALA A 73 -5.48 -5.13 -7.67
C ALA A 73 -5.45 -6.42 -8.49
N ASN A 74 -5.92 -7.53 -7.91
CA ASN A 74 -6.00 -8.83 -8.57
C ASN A 74 -7.02 -8.81 -9.71
N TYR A 75 -8.17 -8.15 -9.51
CA TYR A 75 -9.18 -8.04 -10.56
C TYR A 75 -8.75 -7.09 -11.69
N LEU A 76 -8.21 -5.91 -11.36
CA LEU A 76 -7.77 -4.93 -12.34
C LEU A 76 -6.49 -5.36 -13.08
N GLY A 77 -5.69 -6.22 -12.48
CA GLY A 77 -4.35 -6.56 -12.95
C GLY A 77 -3.30 -5.49 -12.63
N TRP A 78 -3.59 -4.53 -11.75
CA TRP A 78 -2.63 -3.56 -11.23
C TRP A 78 -3.11 -2.94 -9.91
N PRO A 79 -2.19 -2.52 -9.02
CA PRO A 79 -2.52 -1.76 -7.81
C PRO A 79 -3.21 -0.42 -8.11
N VAL A 80 -4.17 -0.05 -7.26
CA VAL A 80 -4.95 1.20 -7.38
C VAL A 80 -4.19 2.45 -6.94
N ALA A 81 -3.08 2.27 -6.22
CA ALA A 81 -2.08 3.28 -5.92
C ALA A 81 -0.68 2.69 -6.11
N PRO A 82 0.35 3.53 -6.22
CA PRO A 82 1.72 3.06 -6.38
C PRO A 82 2.20 2.22 -5.19
N MET A 83 2.84 1.09 -5.48
CA MET A 83 3.48 0.24 -4.49
C MET A 83 4.66 -0.54 -5.11
N TRP A 84 5.62 -0.90 -4.26
CA TRP A 84 6.71 -1.78 -4.66
C TRP A 84 6.26 -3.23 -4.61
N ILE A 85 6.48 -3.93 -5.72
CA ILE A 85 6.31 -5.37 -5.79
C ILE A 85 7.68 -5.99 -5.58
N ALA A 86 7.84 -6.59 -4.40
CA ALA A 86 8.98 -7.43 -4.12
C ALA A 86 8.68 -8.87 -4.58
N GLN A 87 9.69 -9.51 -5.15
CA GLN A 87 9.70 -10.97 -5.35
C GLN A 87 8.66 -11.52 -6.33
N ASP A 88 8.37 -10.83 -7.44
CA ASP A 88 7.52 -11.42 -8.48
C ASP A 88 8.29 -12.47 -9.29
N MET A 89 8.09 -13.74 -8.94
CA MET A 89 8.72 -14.87 -9.62
C MET A 89 7.91 -15.32 -10.83
N LYS A 90 8.57 -15.42 -11.98
CA LYS A 90 7.99 -15.89 -13.24
C LYS A 90 8.86 -16.99 -13.82
N MET A 91 8.22 -18.03 -14.32
CA MET A 91 8.89 -19.00 -15.18
C MET A 91 9.16 -18.37 -16.53
N VAL A 92 10.38 -18.55 -17.05
CA VAL A 92 10.72 -18.08 -18.39
C VAL A 92 10.10 -19.01 -19.41
N ASP A 93 9.46 -18.45 -20.43
CA ASP A 93 8.86 -19.23 -21.50
C ASP A 93 9.91 -20.11 -22.19
N ARG A 94 9.69 -21.42 -22.07
CA ARG A 94 10.43 -22.45 -22.80
C ARG A 94 9.63 -22.85 -24.02
N PHE A 95 10.30 -23.01 -25.16
CA PHE A 95 9.66 -23.60 -26.31
C PHE A 95 9.40 -25.08 -26.03
N HIS A 96 8.13 -25.50 -26.16
CA HIS A 96 7.74 -26.90 -25.97
C HIS A 96 8.17 -27.78 -27.15
N ARG A 97 8.43 -27.18 -28.32
CA ARG A 97 8.86 -27.91 -29.51
C ARG A 97 10.38 -27.94 -29.58
N PRO A 98 11.01 -29.12 -29.72
CA PRO A 98 12.46 -29.24 -29.82
C PRO A 98 13.08 -28.47 -31.00
N GLU A 99 12.33 -28.23 -32.08
CA GLU A 99 12.84 -27.50 -33.25
C GLU A 99 13.00 -25.99 -32.98
N TYR A 100 12.30 -25.45 -31.97
CA TYR A 100 12.46 -24.07 -31.55
C TYR A 100 13.48 -24.00 -30.42
N TRP A 101 14.72 -23.74 -30.79
CA TRP A 101 15.77 -23.42 -29.84
C TRP A 101 15.75 -21.92 -29.50
N SER A 102 15.86 -21.61 -28.21
CA SER A 102 16.16 -20.25 -27.75
C SER A 102 17.62 -20.20 -27.30
N ALA A 103 18.42 -19.33 -27.91
CA ALA A 103 19.77 -19.05 -27.47
C ALA A 103 19.80 -17.66 -26.82
N GLY A 104 20.34 -17.56 -25.60
CA GLY A 104 20.78 -16.29 -25.01
C GLY A 104 19.67 -15.27 -24.73
N ASN A 105 18.48 -15.73 -24.35
CA ASN A 105 17.34 -14.87 -24.02
C ASN A 105 16.85 -14.01 -25.20
N TYR A 106 17.01 -14.49 -26.43
CA TYR A 106 16.46 -13.86 -27.63
C TYR A 106 15.23 -14.64 -28.14
N ASN A 107 14.25 -13.90 -28.66
CA ASN A 107 13.15 -14.48 -29.42
C ASN A 107 13.59 -14.73 -30.89
N ASN A 108 12.71 -15.35 -31.68
CA ASN A 108 12.96 -15.63 -33.10
C ASN A 108 13.16 -14.37 -33.98
N ARG A 109 12.88 -13.18 -33.46
CA ARG A 109 13.14 -11.88 -34.10
C ARG A 109 14.44 -11.24 -33.64
N TYR A 110 15.25 -11.96 -32.86
CA TYR A 110 16.49 -11.45 -32.27
C TYR A 110 16.29 -10.27 -31.30
N ALA A 111 15.09 -10.15 -30.73
CA ALA A 111 14.82 -9.23 -29.63
C ALA A 111 14.87 -9.98 -28.30
N HIS A 112 15.28 -9.31 -27.24
CA HIS A 112 15.29 -9.91 -25.91
C HIS A 112 13.91 -10.44 -25.51
N LYS A 113 13.84 -11.60 -24.84
CA LYS A 113 12.56 -12.10 -24.33
C LYS A 113 12.05 -11.16 -23.24
N SER A 114 10.75 -10.97 -23.25
CA SER A 114 10.06 -10.24 -22.19
C SER A 114 9.35 -11.21 -21.26
N VAL A 115 9.20 -10.80 -20.01
CA VAL A 115 8.42 -11.47 -19.00
C VAL A 115 7.26 -10.56 -18.64
N LYS A 116 6.04 -11.12 -18.56
CA LYS A 116 4.88 -10.39 -18.06
C LYS A 116 4.87 -10.45 -16.54
N ALA A 117 4.96 -9.29 -15.90
CA ALA A 117 4.87 -9.14 -14.45
C ALA A 117 3.46 -9.50 -13.94
N LYS A 118 3.33 -9.74 -12.63
CA LYS A 118 2.04 -10.00 -11.97
C LYS A 118 1.06 -8.84 -12.18
N TYR A 119 1.59 -7.62 -12.13
CA TYR A 119 0.81 -6.40 -12.23
C TYR A 119 1.30 -5.51 -13.37
N GLY A 120 0.37 -4.89 -14.07
CA GLY A 120 0.62 -3.83 -15.06
C GLY A 120 0.83 -2.46 -14.40
N LYS A 121 0.79 -1.40 -15.24
CA LYS A 121 1.10 -0.01 -14.84
C LYS A 121 2.44 0.11 -14.10
N ILE A 122 3.49 -0.40 -14.73
CA ILE A 122 4.84 -0.29 -14.19
C ILE A 122 5.30 1.16 -14.33
N ILE A 123 5.75 1.73 -13.21
CA ILE A 123 6.31 3.08 -13.14
C ILE A 123 7.80 2.96 -13.42
N GLU A 124 8.52 2.19 -12.60
CA GLU A 124 9.96 1.98 -12.73
C GLU A 124 10.39 0.58 -12.25
N PRO A 125 11.39 -0.05 -12.87
CA PRO A 125 12.06 -1.23 -12.32
C PRO A 125 13.02 -0.83 -11.19
N GLY A 126 13.17 -1.67 -10.17
CA GLY A 126 14.05 -1.39 -9.03
C GLY A 126 13.49 -1.91 -7.71
N GLN A 127 14.26 -1.69 -6.64
CA GLN A 127 13.85 -2.08 -5.28
C GLN A 127 13.49 -0.84 -4.46
N ARG A 128 12.59 -1.04 -3.49
CA ARG A 128 12.34 -0.04 -2.45
C ARG A 128 13.62 0.17 -1.64
N ALA A 129 14.09 1.41 -1.56
CA ALA A 129 15.15 1.82 -0.65
C ALA A 129 14.65 2.92 0.29
N THR A 130 15.19 2.91 1.51
CA THR A 130 14.90 3.90 2.54
C THR A 130 16.20 4.43 3.10
N THR A 131 16.36 5.76 3.10
CA THR A 131 17.53 6.43 3.65
C THR A 131 17.09 7.43 4.71
N LEU A 132 17.68 7.34 5.91
CA LEU A 132 17.44 8.31 6.97
C LEU A 132 17.99 9.68 6.56
N LEU A 133 17.13 10.71 6.61
CA LEU A 133 17.52 12.10 6.36
C LEU A 133 17.83 12.81 7.67
N ASP A 134 16.91 12.71 8.63
CA ASP A 134 17.06 13.28 9.97
C ASP A 134 16.40 12.35 10.99
N GLY A 135 17.14 11.99 12.04
CA GLY A 135 16.71 11.02 13.05
C GLY A 135 16.12 11.64 14.31
N ARG A 136 16.14 12.97 14.48
CA ARG A 136 15.63 13.64 15.69
C ARG A 136 15.04 14.99 15.37
N VAL A 137 13.91 14.99 14.67
CA VAL A 137 13.18 16.22 14.36
C VAL A 137 12.15 16.47 15.44
N VAL A 138 12.24 17.62 16.09
CA VAL A 138 11.25 18.06 17.09
C VAL A 138 10.07 18.70 16.35
N PRO A 139 8.86 18.12 16.43
CA PRO A 139 7.68 18.70 15.80
C PRO A 139 7.29 20.03 16.49
N VAL A 140 6.86 21.01 15.70
CA VAL A 140 6.36 22.29 16.22
C VAL A 140 4.84 22.31 16.12
N TYR A 141 4.19 22.31 17.28
CA TYR A 141 2.75 22.41 17.44
C TYR A 141 2.31 23.87 17.36
N SER A 142 1.19 24.14 16.70
CA SER A 142 0.63 25.48 16.62
C SER A 142 -0.90 25.49 16.56
N ASP A 143 -1.47 26.23 17.49
CA ASP A 143 -2.82 26.76 17.52
C ASP A 143 -2.99 27.90 16.49
N VAL A 144 -3.80 27.65 15.47
CA VAL A 144 -3.99 28.53 14.31
C VAL A 144 -5.03 29.60 14.59
N ASP A 145 -6.01 29.35 15.46
CA ASP A 145 -7.14 30.25 15.68
C ASP A 145 -7.21 30.88 17.09
N GLY A 146 -6.35 30.46 18.00
CA GLY A 146 -6.18 30.99 19.34
C GLY A 146 -7.16 30.44 20.37
N ASP A 147 -7.81 29.30 20.11
CA ASP A 147 -8.77 28.68 21.03
C ASP A 147 -8.11 27.85 22.16
N GLY A 148 -6.78 27.70 22.12
CA GLY A 148 -5.98 26.97 23.09
C GLY A 148 -5.69 25.52 22.70
N PHE A 149 -6.15 25.06 21.54
CA PHE A 149 -5.87 23.72 21.02
C PHE A 149 -4.92 23.79 19.82
N ASP A 150 -3.76 23.13 19.92
CA ASP A 150 -2.83 23.08 18.80
C ASP A 150 -3.37 22.13 17.71
N GLU A 151 -3.92 22.65 16.60
CA GLU A 151 -4.52 21.79 15.57
C GLU A 151 -3.50 21.25 14.59
N THR A 152 -2.38 21.95 14.42
CA THR A 152 -1.40 21.68 13.37
C THR A 152 -0.01 21.43 13.91
N VAL A 153 0.74 20.59 13.18
CA VAL A 153 2.12 20.23 13.50
C VAL A 153 2.97 20.46 12.28
N THR A 154 4.08 21.19 12.45
CA THR A 154 5.05 21.45 11.40
C THR A 154 6.35 20.72 11.69
N VAL A 155 6.85 20.03 10.67
CA VAL A 155 8.10 19.27 10.70
C VAL A 155 9.00 19.78 9.58
N THR A 156 10.28 20.02 9.89
CA THR A 156 11.24 20.56 8.93
C THR A 156 12.58 19.84 8.98
N CYS A 157 13.22 19.61 7.84
CA CYS A 157 14.60 19.10 7.77
C CYS A 157 15.34 19.59 6.53
N ALA A 158 16.66 19.55 6.57
CA ALA A 158 17.50 19.83 5.41
C ALA A 158 17.54 18.62 4.47
N VAL A 159 17.36 18.84 3.16
CA VAL A 159 17.30 17.78 2.15
C VAL A 159 18.12 18.12 0.92
N THR A 160 18.63 17.08 0.26
CA THR A 160 19.38 17.19 -1.01
C THR A 160 18.56 16.76 -2.23
N THR A 161 17.47 16.02 -2.03
CA THR A 161 16.55 15.63 -3.10
C THR A 161 15.62 16.78 -3.48
N THR A 162 15.11 16.74 -4.71
CA THR A 162 14.08 17.66 -5.22
C THR A 162 12.69 17.03 -5.27
N TYR A 163 12.56 15.75 -4.89
CA TYR A 163 11.31 15.01 -4.95
C TYR A 163 10.65 14.98 -3.57
N GLU A 164 9.74 15.91 -3.32
CA GLU A 164 9.02 16.04 -2.05
C GLU A 164 8.21 14.79 -1.67
N CYS A 165 7.66 14.08 -2.65
CA CYS A 165 6.87 12.88 -2.41
C CYS A 165 7.68 11.63 -2.04
N GLU A 166 9.01 11.68 -2.16
CA GLU A 166 9.88 10.63 -1.62
C GLU A 166 10.15 10.83 -0.13
N ILE A 167 9.90 12.02 0.42
CA ILE A 167 10.18 12.33 1.82
C ILE A 167 8.96 11.98 2.67
N LYS A 168 9.17 11.18 3.70
CA LYS A 168 8.14 10.66 4.59
C LYS A 168 8.55 10.83 6.04
N VAL A 169 7.56 11.08 6.89
CA VAL A 169 7.73 11.28 8.34
C VAL A 169 7.27 10.02 9.06
N TYR A 170 8.03 9.56 10.04
CA TYR A 170 7.80 8.35 10.80
C TYR A 170 7.91 8.64 12.30
N PHE A 171 7.22 7.83 13.10
CA PHE A 171 7.47 7.80 14.55
C PHE A 171 8.92 7.36 14.85
N ASP A 172 9.50 7.94 15.90
CA ASP A 172 10.87 7.64 16.33
C ASP A 172 11.08 6.16 16.69
N GLY A 173 12.29 5.64 16.46
CA GLY A 173 12.69 4.29 16.87
C GLY A 173 12.21 3.14 15.98
N HIS A 174 11.60 3.42 14.82
CA HIS A 174 10.98 2.40 13.95
C HIS A 174 11.65 2.20 12.59
N ALA A 175 12.81 2.82 12.36
CA ALA A 175 13.68 2.55 11.20
C ALA A 175 12.99 2.73 9.83
N GLY A 176 12.04 3.66 9.71
CA GLY A 176 11.33 3.92 8.45
C GLY A 176 10.39 2.78 8.00
N THR A 177 9.92 1.96 8.94
CA THR A 177 8.96 0.88 8.66
C THR A 177 7.60 1.49 8.24
N PRO A 178 6.99 1.08 7.11
CA PRO A 178 5.75 1.69 6.60
C PRO A 178 4.57 1.77 7.57
N GLU A 179 4.47 0.83 8.51
CA GLU A 179 3.43 0.80 9.55
C GLU A 179 3.46 2.01 10.49
N TRP A 180 4.61 2.67 10.58
CA TRP A 180 4.87 3.82 11.46
C TRP A 180 4.94 5.15 10.70
N GLU A 181 4.56 5.16 9.42
CA GLU A 181 4.51 6.36 8.58
C GLU A 181 3.35 7.29 9.00
N ILE A 182 3.65 8.52 9.39
CA ILE A 182 2.66 9.55 9.69
C ILE A 182 2.10 10.10 8.38
N ARG A 183 0.84 9.76 8.05
CA ARG A 183 0.20 10.12 6.79
C ARG A 183 -1.32 10.27 6.92
N PRO A 184 -1.98 11.05 6.04
CA PRO A 184 -1.37 11.89 5.00
C PRO A 184 -0.88 13.23 5.56
N ALA A 185 0.14 13.81 4.95
CA ALA A 185 0.50 15.21 5.19
C ALA A 185 -0.55 16.13 4.55
N ARG A 186 -0.87 17.25 5.22
CA ARG A 186 -1.77 18.28 4.68
C ARG A 186 -1.09 19.08 3.58
N THR A 187 0.17 19.45 3.83
CA THR A 187 1.05 20.12 2.87
C THR A 187 2.45 19.58 3.01
N ALA A 188 3.17 19.47 1.90
CA ALA A 188 4.59 19.13 1.86
C ALA A 188 5.22 19.97 0.75
N ALA A 189 6.38 20.58 1.01
CA ALA A 189 7.09 21.38 0.03
C ALA A 189 8.59 21.40 0.32
N ILE A 190 9.41 21.52 -0.73
CA ILE A 190 10.85 21.79 -0.62
C ILE A 190 11.14 23.22 -1.09
N ALA A 191 11.73 24.03 -0.22
CA ALA A 191 12.19 25.38 -0.55
C ALA A 191 13.61 25.61 -0.04
N ALA A 192 14.50 26.09 -0.92
CA ALA A 192 15.89 26.39 -0.58
C ALA A 192 16.66 25.25 0.13
N GLY A 193 16.39 23.99 -0.24
CA GLY A 193 17.02 22.80 0.36
C GLY A 193 16.47 22.40 1.73
N VAL A 194 15.33 22.97 2.13
CA VAL A 194 14.61 22.59 3.35
C VAL A 194 13.26 22.01 2.96
N PHE A 195 12.99 20.80 3.44
CA PHE A 195 11.67 20.18 3.39
C PHE A 195 10.84 20.65 4.57
N THR A 196 9.61 21.06 4.30
CA THR A 196 8.62 21.44 5.32
C THR A 196 7.33 20.68 5.05
N ALA A 197 6.83 19.97 6.05
CA ALA A 197 5.54 19.32 6.00
C ALA A 197 4.66 19.74 7.19
N THR A 198 3.36 19.87 6.93
CA THR A 198 2.35 20.20 7.94
C THR A 198 1.34 19.07 8.04
N PHE A 199 0.98 18.72 9.26
CA PHE A 199 0.05 17.66 9.63
C PHE A 199 -0.98 18.18 10.63
N TYR A 200 -1.95 17.36 10.97
CA TYR A 200 -2.84 17.61 12.10
C TYR A 200 -2.27 17.04 13.40
N ALA A 201 -2.53 17.68 14.54
CA ALA A 201 -1.95 17.27 15.83
C ALA A 201 -2.41 15.89 16.31
N TRP A 202 -3.66 15.50 16.06
CA TRP A 202 -4.12 14.13 16.33
C TRP A 202 -3.34 13.06 15.54
N GLN A 203 -2.61 13.45 14.48
CA GLN A 203 -1.71 12.55 13.78
C GLN A 203 -0.37 12.32 14.52
N PHE A 204 -0.13 13.00 15.63
CA PHE A 204 1.12 12.91 16.41
C PHE A 204 0.88 12.40 17.84
N ILE A 205 -0.28 11.83 18.16
CA ILE A 205 -0.52 11.15 19.43
C ILE A 205 0.51 10.03 19.62
N ASP A 206 1.08 9.94 20.82
CA ASP A 206 2.02 8.90 21.20
C ASP A 206 1.40 7.50 21.05
N PRO A 207 2.02 6.60 20.27
CA PRO A 207 1.56 5.23 20.10
C PRO A 207 1.33 4.46 21.42
N ASP A 208 2.09 4.75 22.48
CA ASP A 208 1.93 4.08 23.78
C ASP A 208 0.55 4.36 24.40
N ASN A 209 -0.02 5.54 24.13
CA ASN A 209 -1.36 5.91 24.60
C ASN A 209 -2.47 5.13 23.88
N TRP A 210 -2.23 4.64 22.65
CA TRP A 210 -3.21 3.83 21.91
C TRP A 210 -3.30 2.38 22.39
N GLU A 211 -2.22 1.87 22.99
CA GLU A 211 -2.09 0.49 23.46
C GLU A 211 -2.49 0.34 24.94
N ALA A 212 -2.94 1.42 25.58
CA ALA A 212 -3.37 1.41 26.97
C ALA A 212 -4.48 0.36 27.22
N PHE A 213 -4.29 -0.42 28.30
CA PHE A 213 -5.29 -1.40 28.74
C PHE A 213 -6.47 -0.70 29.42
N PRO A 214 -7.72 -1.11 29.14
CA PRO A 214 -8.88 -0.66 29.91
C PRO A 214 -8.71 -1.11 31.36
N THR A 215 -8.91 -0.17 32.28
CA THR A 215 -8.80 -0.41 33.73
C THR A 215 -10.18 -0.33 34.38
N ALA A 216 -10.31 -0.78 35.62
CA ALA A 216 -11.57 -0.63 36.36
C ALA A 216 -11.97 0.84 36.58
N ALA A 217 -11.00 1.76 36.62
CA ALA A 217 -11.24 3.19 36.77
C ALA A 217 -11.51 3.90 35.43
N ALA A 218 -10.90 3.42 34.35
CA ALA A 218 -11.11 3.90 32.98
C ALA A 218 -11.41 2.69 32.08
N PRO A 219 -12.67 2.21 32.07
CA PRO A 219 -13.05 1.04 31.27
C PRO A 219 -12.99 1.33 29.76
N ILE A 220 -12.95 2.60 29.39
CA ILE A 220 -12.79 3.10 28.03
C ILE A 220 -11.51 3.94 28.05
N PRO A 221 -10.37 3.44 27.52
CA PRO A 221 -9.13 4.20 27.50
C PRO A 221 -9.26 5.32 26.46
N THR A 222 -9.47 6.54 26.92
CA THR A 222 -9.54 7.74 26.06
C THR A 222 -8.21 8.47 26.11
N VAL A 223 -7.78 9.03 24.98
CA VAL A 223 -6.61 9.91 24.94
C VAL A 223 -7.10 11.35 25.04
N ASP A 224 -6.75 12.01 26.13
CA ASP A 224 -7.06 13.44 26.32
C ASP A 224 -6.08 14.29 25.52
N LEU A 225 -6.58 15.01 24.52
CA LEU A 225 -5.79 15.86 23.64
C LEU A 225 -5.45 17.21 24.29
N ASP A 226 -6.07 17.55 25.42
CA ASP A 226 -5.72 18.75 26.20
C ASP A 226 -4.49 18.52 27.10
N GLU A 227 -4.00 17.27 27.19
CA GLU A 227 -2.79 16.87 27.92
C GLU A 227 -1.57 16.68 27.01
N ALA A 228 -0.38 16.47 27.60
CA ALA A 228 0.88 16.22 26.89
C ALA A 228 0.95 14.79 26.31
N VAL A 229 0.08 14.48 25.35
CA VAL A 229 -0.08 13.14 24.74
C VAL A 229 0.62 12.99 23.39
N TYR A 230 1.30 14.02 22.91
CA TYR A 230 1.94 14.03 21.61
C TYR A 230 3.42 13.61 21.66
N VAL A 231 3.92 13.08 20.54
CA VAL A 231 5.33 12.69 20.41
C VAL A 231 6.27 13.90 20.38
N ASN A 232 7.41 13.79 21.07
CA ASN A 232 8.40 14.87 21.14
C ASN A 232 9.42 14.85 19.99
N GLU A 233 9.62 13.69 19.35
CA GLU A 233 10.58 13.48 18.28
C GLU A 233 9.96 12.61 17.18
N VAL A 234 10.35 12.89 15.93
CA VAL A 234 10.03 12.07 14.76
C VAL A 234 11.26 11.86 13.89
N GLU A 235 11.24 10.79 13.11
CA GLU A 235 12.27 10.50 12.10
C GLU A 235 11.77 10.85 10.71
N ILE A 236 12.65 11.34 9.85
CA ILE A 236 12.36 11.64 8.45
C ILE A 236 13.22 10.78 7.55
N TYR A 237 12.58 10.03 6.66
CA TYR A 237 13.24 9.18 5.68
C TYR A 237 12.91 9.62 4.26
N ARG A 238 13.84 9.35 3.35
CA ARG A 238 13.59 9.29 1.92
C ARG A 238 13.28 7.86 1.53
N GLU A 239 12.09 7.63 1.01
CA GLU A 239 11.67 6.37 0.38
C GLU A 239 11.63 6.55 -1.13
N TYR A 240 12.46 5.80 -1.84
CA TYR A 240 12.62 5.93 -3.28
C TYR A 240 12.82 4.56 -3.95
N ASN A 241 12.64 4.52 -5.25
CA ASN A 241 13.01 3.37 -6.06
C ASN A 241 14.52 3.45 -6.35
N ASP A 242 15.31 2.52 -5.83
CA ASP A 242 16.75 2.48 -6.07
C ASP A 242 17.05 1.81 -7.41
N PRO A 243 17.50 2.57 -8.44
CA PRO A 243 17.82 2.00 -9.73
C PRO A 243 19.17 1.27 -9.73
N THR A 244 19.98 1.41 -8.67
CA THR A 244 21.27 0.74 -8.53
C THR A 244 21.13 -0.66 -7.93
N ALA A 245 20.04 -0.90 -7.20
CA ALA A 245 19.66 -2.21 -6.68
C ALA A 245 19.17 -3.16 -7.79
N THR A 246 19.36 -4.46 -7.59
CA THR A 246 19.02 -5.49 -8.57
C THR A 246 17.52 -5.51 -8.86
N SER A 247 17.11 -5.24 -10.10
CA SER A 247 15.68 -5.25 -10.47
C SER A 247 15.22 -6.61 -11.03
N ALA A 248 16.16 -7.49 -11.38
CA ALA A 248 15.90 -8.86 -11.79
C ALA A 248 16.95 -9.83 -11.21
N VAL A 249 16.52 -11.00 -10.75
CA VAL A 249 17.40 -12.11 -10.36
C VAL A 249 17.02 -13.35 -11.15
N PHE A 250 18.01 -13.95 -11.80
CA PHE A 250 17.87 -15.12 -12.65
C PHE A 250 18.22 -16.39 -11.86
N TYR A 251 17.46 -17.46 -12.07
CA TYR A 251 17.67 -18.75 -11.43
C TYR A 251 17.80 -19.86 -12.46
N TRP A 252 18.76 -20.75 -12.25
CA TRP A 252 18.93 -21.99 -13.01
C TRP A 252 18.87 -23.20 -12.09
N GLU A 253 18.07 -24.17 -12.49
CA GLU A 253 18.09 -25.53 -11.95
C GLU A 253 19.46 -26.18 -12.25
N PRO A 254 20.00 -26.96 -11.30
CA PRO A 254 21.25 -27.67 -11.51
C PRO A 254 21.11 -28.67 -12.67
N ASP A 255 22.13 -28.75 -13.53
CA ASP A 255 22.12 -29.69 -14.66
C ASP A 255 22.29 -31.14 -14.19
N SER A 256 21.47 -32.02 -14.76
CA SER A 256 21.45 -33.47 -14.54
C SER A 256 22.67 -34.22 -15.07
N THR A 257 23.56 -33.57 -15.82
CA THR A 257 24.74 -34.21 -16.44
C THR A 257 25.80 -34.67 -15.44
N VAL A 258 25.70 -34.27 -14.17
CA VAL A 258 26.53 -34.80 -13.07
C VAL A 258 25.75 -35.91 -12.35
N ALA A 259 26.00 -37.16 -12.74
CA ALA A 259 25.38 -38.33 -12.13
C ALA A 259 25.72 -38.45 -10.63
N GLY A 260 24.69 -38.48 -9.78
CA GLY A 260 24.77 -38.95 -8.40
C GLY A 260 24.67 -37.86 -7.32
N CYS A 261 23.46 -37.57 -6.85
CA CYS A 261 23.27 -36.92 -5.55
C CYS A 261 23.03 -38.02 -4.51
N ASP A 262 24.07 -38.78 -4.17
CA ASP A 262 23.88 -40.02 -3.41
C ASP A 262 23.41 -39.79 -1.97
N PHE A 263 23.68 -38.65 -1.30
CA PHE A 263 23.09 -38.35 0.01
C PHE A 263 23.03 -36.84 0.30
N CYS A 264 21.83 -36.23 0.30
CA CYS A 264 21.59 -34.88 0.84
C CYS A 264 21.52 -34.93 2.37
N GLY A 265 22.63 -35.29 3.03
CA GLY A 265 22.73 -35.44 4.48
C GLY A 265 23.26 -34.21 5.24
N GLY A 266 23.36 -33.04 4.60
CA GLY A 266 23.91 -31.83 5.24
C GLY A 266 23.60 -30.52 4.52
N THR A 267 23.86 -29.39 5.20
CA THR A 267 23.82 -28.03 4.67
C THR A 267 24.91 -27.83 3.61
N GLY A 268 24.53 -27.47 2.38
CA GLY A 268 25.49 -27.11 1.31
C GLY A 268 25.58 -28.08 0.13
N CYS A 269 24.59 -28.94 -0.11
CA CYS A 269 24.55 -29.72 -1.35
C CYS A 269 24.36 -28.78 -2.55
N THR A 270 25.42 -28.59 -3.34
CA THR A 270 25.41 -27.80 -4.58
C THR A 270 24.41 -28.32 -5.61
N HIS A 271 23.98 -29.59 -5.50
CA HIS A 271 22.93 -30.18 -6.36
C HIS A 271 21.51 -29.78 -5.98
N CYS A 272 21.30 -29.16 -4.81
CA CYS A 272 19.99 -28.69 -4.37
C CYS A 272 19.89 -27.16 -4.35
N ALA A 273 20.98 -26.45 -4.71
CA ALA A 273 21.00 -25.00 -4.81
C ALA A 273 20.79 -24.56 -6.26
N LEU A 274 19.95 -23.54 -6.46
CA LEU A 274 19.80 -22.88 -7.74
C LEU A 274 21.01 -21.99 -7.98
N THR A 275 21.60 -22.02 -9.17
CA THR A 275 22.56 -21.00 -9.57
C THR A 275 21.80 -19.69 -9.74
N THR A 276 22.33 -18.60 -9.19
CA THR A 276 21.70 -17.27 -9.29
C THR A 276 22.60 -16.27 -9.98
N GLN A 277 22.01 -15.34 -10.73
CA GLN A 277 22.71 -14.20 -11.32
C GLN A 277 21.83 -12.96 -11.20
N ASP A 278 22.45 -11.83 -10.88
CA ASP A 278 21.76 -10.55 -10.80
C ASP A 278 21.64 -9.87 -12.17
N GLY A 279 20.71 -8.93 -12.28
CA GLY A 279 20.60 -8.06 -13.43
C GLY A 279 19.56 -6.96 -13.28
N CYS A 280 19.33 -6.29 -14.40
CA CYS A 280 18.37 -5.20 -14.50
C CYS A 280 17.22 -5.57 -15.45
N ALA A 281 16.15 -4.79 -15.41
CA ALA A 281 15.00 -4.91 -16.28
C ALA A 281 14.71 -3.55 -16.88
N HIS A 282 14.30 -3.51 -18.14
CA HIS A 282 13.73 -2.31 -18.73
C HIS A 282 12.27 -2.56 -19.10
N ILE A 283 11.50 -1.48 -19.17
CA ILE A 283 10.07 -1.51 -19.48
C ILE A 283 9.90 -1.60 -21.00
N ARG A 284 9.20 -2.63 -21.47
CA ARG A 284 8.76 -2.76 -22.87
C ARG A 284 7.34 -2.22 -23.04
N ASP A 285 6.45 -2.56 -22.11
CA ASP A 285 5.09 -2.03 -22.06
C ASP A 285 4.70 -1.81 -20.59
N ALA A 286 4.61 -0.55 -20.20
CA ALA A 286 4.25 -0.16 -18.84
C ALA A 286 2.82 -0.60 -18.48
N MET A 287 1.87 -0.47 -19.41
CA MET A 287 0.45 -0.70 -19.14
C MET A 287 0.15 -2.19 -18.97
N LEU A 288 0.72 -3.04 -19.82
CA LEU A 288 0.54 -4.49 -19.78
C LEU A 288 1.47 -5.20 -18.77
N GLY A 289 2.42 -4.46 -18.18
CA GLY A 289 3.38 -5.01 -17.24
C GLY A 289 4.44 -5.88 -17.89
N ILE A 290 4.90 -5.51 -19.09
CA ILE A 290 5.87 -6.29 -19.85
C ILE A 290 7.27 -5.73 -19.59
N LEU A 291 8.09 -6.51 -18.88
CA LEU A 291 9.48 -6.21 -18.55
C LEU A 291 10.43 -7.06 -19.39
N VAL A 292 11.63 -6.55 -19.63
CA VAL A 292 12.70 -7.27 -20.34
C VAL A 292 13.91 -7.35 -19.43
N PRO A 293 14.05 -8.46 -18.69
CA PRO A 293 15.17 -8.66 -17.79
C PRO A 293 16.45 -9.02 -18.59
N ARG A 294 17.59 -8.47 -18.17
CA ARG A 294 18.91 -8.73 -18.74
C ARG A 294 19.96 -8.87 -17.62
N PRO A 295 20.89 -9.84 -17.71
CA PRO A 295 22.00 -9.96 -16.77
C PRO A 295 22.90 -8.74 -16.88
N GLY A 296 23.40 -8.30 -15.74
CA GLY A 296 24.31 -7.17 -15.67
C GLY A 296 24.79 -6.94 -14.25
N THR A 297 25.82 -6.12 -14.15
CA THR A 297 26.39 -5.66 -12.88
C THR A 297 26.21 -4.15 -12.81
N CYS A 298 25.79 -3.66 -11.64
CA CYS A 298 25.74 -2.23 -11.37
C CYS A 298 27.07 -1.77 -10.78
N ALA A 299 27.73 -0.82 -11.45
CA ALA A 299 28.91 -0.14 -10.93
C ALA A 299 28.74 1.37 -11.15
N ASP A 300 29.07 2.17 -10.14
CA ASP A 300 28.97 3.64 -10.17
C ASP A 300 27.59 4.16 -10.61
N GLY A 301 26.52 3.44 -10.24
CA GLY A 301 25.13 3.79 -10.58
C GLY A 301 24.72 3.49 -12.03
N ALA A 302 25.58 2.82 -12.81
CA ALA A 302 25.30 2.40 -14.17
C ALA A 302 25.28 0.87 -14.29
N TRP A 303 24.29 0.34 -15.00
CA TRP A 303 24.22 -1.07 -15.33
C TRP A 303 25.00 -1.37 -16.60
N THR A 304 25.98 -2.25 -16.51
CA THR A 304 26.66 -2.85 -17.66
C THR A 304 26.13 -4.25 -17.91
N SER A 305 25.85 -4.58 -19.17
CA SER A 305 25.42 -5.94 -19.53
C SER A 305 26.53 -6.94 -19.24
N ASP A 306 26.14 -8.08 -18.70
CA ASP A 306 27.01 -9.24 -18.53
C ASP A 306 26.58 -10.38 -19.46
N ASP A 307 27.46 -11.38 -19.59
CA ASP A 307 27.12 -12.67 -20.17
C ASP A 307 26.35 -13.53 -19.16
N TRP A 308 25.61 -14.52 -19.68
CA TRP A 308 24.87 -15.47 -18.85
C TRP A 308 25.81 -16.38 -18.06
N ALA A 309 25.60 -16.47 -16.74
CA ALA A 309 26.39 -17.31 -15.84
C ALA A 309 26.35 -18.80 -16.23
N VAL A 310 25.21 -19.25 -16.75
CA VAL A 310 25.03 -20.56 -17.37
C VAL A 310 24.73 -20.32 -18.84
N CYS A 311 25.39 -21.00 -19.77
CA CYS A 311 25.22 -20.83 -21.22
C CYS A 311 23.85 -21.33 -21.76
N ARG A 312 22.77 -21.13 -21.02
CA ARG A 312 21.38 -21.45 -21.33
C ARG A 312 20.46 -20.40 -20.71
N ASP A 313 19.24 -20.30 -21.22
CA ASP A 313 18.23 -19.41 -20.65
C ASP A 313 17.93 -19.77 -19.17
N PRO A 314 17.65 -18.76 -18.32
CA PRO A 314 17.22 -18.99 -16.95
C PRO A 314 15.87 -19.71 -16.90
N ASP A 315 15.67 -20.45 -15.82
CA ASP A 315 14.44 -21.22 -15.59
C ASP A 315 13.37 -20.35 -14.94
N LEU A 316 13.79 -19.52 -13.99
CA LEU A 316 12.94 -18.55 -13.31
C LEU A 316 13.61 -17.17 -13.33
N VAL A 317 12.78 -16.12 -13.34
CA VAL A 317 13.19 -14.74 -13.11
C VAL A 317 12.38 -14.20 -11.96
N LYS A 318 13.06 -13.62 -10.97
CA LYS A 318 12.45 -12.84 -9.89
C LYS A 318 12.59 -11.37 -10.23
N LEU A 319 11.48 -10.65 -10.27
CA LEU A 319 11.44 -9.24 -10.61
C LEU A 319 11.16 -8.37 -9.38
N TYR A 320 11.74 -7.19 -9.37
CA TYR A 320 11.46 -6.11 -8.43
C TYR A 320 11.13 -4.85 -9.22
N TYR A 321 9.97 -4.27 -8.92
CA TYR A 321 9.48 -3.10 -9.66
C TYR A 321 8.47 -2.30 -8.84
N TYR A 322 8.39 -1.01 -9.15
CA TYR A 322 7.40 -0.07 -8.66
C TYR A 322 6.26 0.04 -9.68
N CYS A 323 5.02 -0.19 -9.25
CA CYS A 323 3.85 -0.16 -10.12
C CYS A 323 2.62 0.39 -9.42
N GLY A 324 1.61 0.75 -10.21
CA GLY A 324 0.30 1.15 -9.72
C GLY A 324 -0.23 2.34 -10.50
N ASN A 325 -1.46 2.71 -10.19
CA ASN A 325 -2.07 3.89 -10.78
C ASN A 325 -1.63 5.16 -10.04
N LEU A 326 -1.02 6.10 -10.74
CA LEU A 326 -0.77 7.45 -10.22
C LEU A 326 -2.04 8.30 -10.42
N SER A 327 -2.46 9.03 -9.39
CA SER A 327 -3.58 9.96 -9.48
C SER A 327 -3.21 11.20 -10.30
N ASP A 328 -4.18 11.83 -10.96
CA ASP A 328 -3.94 13.07 -11.70
C ASP A 328 -3.40 14.20 -10.81
N LEU A 329 -3.83 14.22 -9.54
CA LEU A 329 -3.32 15.16 -8.53
C LEU A 329 -1.84 14.90 -8.22
N ASN A 330 -1.42 13.64 -8.18
CA ASN A 330 -0.03 13.27 -7.98
C ASN A 330 0.83 13.61 -9.20
N LEU A 331 0.35 13.30 -10.41
CA LEU A 331 1.01 13.69 -11.66
C LEU A 331 1.14 15.22 -11.80
N ALA A 332 0.18 15.98 -11.27
CA ALA A 332 0.22 17.44 -11.22
C ALA A 332 1.08 18.02 -10.08
N GLY A 333 1.73 17.18 -9.26
CA GLY A 333 2.53 17.61 -8.11
C GLY A 333 1.70 18.33 -7.02
N ARG A 334 0.40 18.06 -6.94
CA ARG A 334 -0.50 18.69 -5.94
C ARG A 334 -0.68 17.86 -4.69
N ARG A 335 -0.45 16.55 -4.79
CA ARG A 335 -0.47 15.64 -3.64
C ARG A 335 0.54 14.52 -3.81
N CYS A 336 1.13 14.08 -2.71
CA CYS A 336 2.03 12.94 -2.71
C CYS A 336 1.32 11.59 -2.50
N ASP A 337 0.02 11.60 -2.21
CA ASP A 337 -0.77 10.37 -2.20
C ASP A 337 -1.08 9.95 -3.65
N GLY A 338 -0.39 8.90 -4.12
CA GLY A 338 -0.63 8.36 -5.45
C GLY A 338 -2.05 7.80 -5.67
N LEU A 339 -2.87 7.71 -4.62
CA LEU A 339 -4.25 7.23 -4.62
C LEU A 339 -5.26 8.34 -4.96
N SER A 340 -6.08 8.16 -6.00
CA SER A 340 -7.14 9.11 -6.36
C SER A 340 -8.30 9.11 -5.35
N ASP A 341 -9.06 10.21 -5.28
CA ASP A 341 -10.21 10.34 -4.37
C ASP A 341 -11.30 9.29 -4.67
N ASP A 342 -11.51 8.97 -5.96
CA ASP A 342 -12.44 7.90 -6.35
C ASP A 342 -11.99 6.53 -5.85
N TRP A 343 -10.70 6.19 -6.01
CA TRP A 343 -10.19 4.91 -5.50
C TRP A 343 -10.24 4.85 -3.98
N ALA A 344 -9.90 5.95 -3.29
CA ALA A 344 -10.04 6.04 -1.84
C ALA A 344 -11.49 5.77 -1.39
N ARG A 345 -12.48 6.36 -2.09
CA ARG A 345 -13.90 6.11 -1.85
C ARG A 345 -14.28 4.64 -2.07
N ILE A 346 -13.89 4.06 -3.19
CA ILE A 346 -14.22 2.67 -3.52
C ILE A 346 -13.60 1.69 -2.53
N ILE A 347 -12.33 1.86 -2.17
CA ILE A 347 -11.66 1.02 -1.16
C ILE A 347 -12.38 1.15 0.19
N ALA A 348 -12.66 2.38 0.64
CA ALA A 348 -13.33 2.60 1.93
C ALA A 348 -14.72 1.98 1.97
N TRP A 349 -15.51 2.12 0.89
CA TRP A 349 -16.84 1.54 0.80
C TRP A 349 -16.83 0.02 0.77
N MET A 350 -15.91 -0.57 0.01
CA MET A 350 -15.73 -2.02 -0.07
C MET A 350 -15.24 -2.60 1.25
N ALA A 351 -14.27 -1.96 1.91
CA ALA A 351 -13.78 -2.38 3.22
C ALA A 351 -14.89 -2.28 4.29
N THR A 352 -15.62 -1.15 4.32
CA THR A 352 -16.73 -0.93 5.27
C THR A 352 -17.84 -1.96 5.10
N ALA A 353 -18.18 -2.30 3.87
CA ALA A 353 -19.15 -3.34 3.57
C ALA A 353 -18.73 -4.69 4.13
N ARG A 354 -17.43 -4.99 4.23
CA ARG A 354 -16.90 -6.29 4.69
C ARG A 354 -16.66 -6.40 6.18
N LEU A 355 -16.70 -5.29 6.91
CA LEU A 355 -16.43 -5.31 8.35
C LEU A 355 -17.37 -6.30 9.07
N PRO A 356 -16.84 -7.11 10.01
CA PRO A 356 -17.64 -8.11 10.72
C PRO A 356 -18.56 -7.49 11.78
N ARG A 357 -18.27 -6.26 12.19
CA ARG A 357 -18.99 -5.48 13.20
C ARG A 357 -19.16 -4.05 12.69
N PRO A 358 -20.19 -3.32 13.15
CA PRO A 358 -20.34 -1.91 12.80
C PRO A 358 -19.19 -1.09 13.36
N ILE A 359 -18.95 0.05 12.73
CA ILE A 359 -18.09 1.11 13.27
C ILE A 359 -18.84 1.79 14.42
N CYS A 360 -18.13 2.14 15.50
CA CYS A 360 -18.73 2.91 16.60
C CYS A 360 -18.95 4.34 16.12
N THR A 361 -20.12 4.64 15.58
CA THR A 361 -20.47 5.99 15.14
C THR A 361 -21.96 6.22 15.25
N CYS A 362 -22.33 7.39 15.73
CA CYS A 362 -23.69 7.89 15.68
C CYS A 362 -23.92 8.87 14.53
N GLY A 363 -25.20 9.05 14.18
CA GLY A 363 -25.62 10.02 13.16
C GLY A 363 -25.39 9.56 11.72
N SER A 364 -25.05 10.52 10.86
CA SER A 364 -24.98 10.32 9.40
C SER A 364 -23.98 9.22 8.97
N PRO A 365 -22.77 9.10 9.55
CA PRO A 365 -21.84 8.05 9.15
C PRO A 365 -22.36 6.64 9.46
N GLY A 366 -23.08 6.47 10.59
CA GLY A 366 -23.72 5.20 10.94
C GLY A 366 -24.73 4.74 9.89
N GLY A 367 -25.56 5.66 9.38
CA GLY A 367 -26.49 5.35 8.29
C GLY A 367 -25.78 4.96 6.98
N LEU A 368 -24.64 5.57 6.67
CA LEU A 368 -23.83 5.17 5.51
C LEU A 368 -23.22 3.78 5.70
N VAL A 369 -22.68 3.47 6.87
CA VAL A 369 -22.11 2.15 7.19
C VAL A 369 -23.16 1.05 7.05
N GLU A 370 -24.34 1.25 7.63
CA GLU A 370 -25.46 0.30 7.52
C GLU A 370 -25.91 0.12 6.05
N TRP A 371 -26.00 1.22 5.31
CA TRP A 371 -26.33 1.20 3.89
C TRP A 371 -25.30 0.41 3.06
N LEU A 372 -24.01 0.59 3.34
CA LEU A 372 -22.92 -0.12 2.65
C LEU A 372 -22.89 -1.62 2.99
N GLN A 373 -23.21 -1.98 4.23
CA GLN A 373 -23.23 -3.37 4.72
C GLN A 373 -24.48 -4.16 4.31
N THR A 374 -25.53 -3.47 3.84
CA THR A 374 -26.76 -4.12 3.38
C THR A 374 -26.48 -5.09 2.22
N ASP A 375 -26.86 -6.36 2.41
CA ASP A 375 -26.78 -7.40 1.39
C ASP A 375 -27.95 -7.30 0.41
N LEU A 376 -27.66 -7.01 -0.86
CA LEU A 376 -28.67 -6.83 -1.89
C LEU A 376 -29.19 -8.15 -2.47
N ALA A 377 -28.52 -9.27 -2.21
CA ALA A 377 -29.00 -10.59 -2.61
C ALA A 377 -30.02 -11.18 -1.62
N MET A 378 -30.06 -10.66 -0.39
CA MET A 378 -30.99 -11.13 0.63
C MET A 378 -32.40 -10.59 0.36
N THR A 379 -33.35 -11.50 0.19
CA THR A 379 -34.78 -11.16 0.15
C THR A 379 -35.38 -11.41 1.52
N THR A 380 -35.78 -10.35 2.21
CA THR A 380 -36.51 -10.45 3.49
C THR A 380 -37.98 -10.13 3.29
N ARG A 381 -38.79 -10.31 4.33
CA ARG A 381 -40.20 -9.87 4.32
C ARG A 381 -40.34 -8.35 4.23
N GLU A 382 -39.33 -7.60 4.69
CA GLU A 382 -39.36 -6.14 4.82
C GLU A 382 -38.68 -5.44 3.63
N SER A 383 -37.73 -6.11 2.96
CA SER A 383 -36.96 -5.55 1.86
C SER A 383 -36.69 -6.58 0.76
N SER A 384 -37.01 -6.20 -0.47
CA SER A 384 -36.56 -6.88 -1.69
C SER A 384 -35.91 -5.86 -2.61
N TYR A 385 -34.69 -6.15 -3.08
CA TYR A 385 -33.96 -5.27 -3.98
C TYR A 385 -33.98 -5.82 -5.41
N THR A 386 -34.17 -4.95 -6.39
CA THR A 386 -34.02 -5.32 -7.80
C THR A 386 -32.56 -5.17 -8.20
N VAL A 387 -31.83 -6.28 -8.25
CA VAL A 387 -30.43 -6.34 -8.70
C VAL A 387 -30.40 -6.90 -10.12
N LEU A 388 -29.59 -6.30 -11.00
CA LEU A 388 -29.41 -6.81 -12.36
C LEU A 388 -28.64 -8.14 -12.32
N TRP A 389 -28.93 -9.06 -13.24
CA TRP A 389 -28.22 -10.35 -13.29
C TRP A 389 -26.71 -10.20 -13.49
N ASP A 390 -26.28 -9.20 -14.26
CA ASP A 390 -24.86 -8.87 -14.46
C ASP A 390 -24.18 -8.42 -13.17
N GLU A 391 -24.93 -7.72 -12.32
CA GLU A 391 -24.49 -7.24 -11.02
C GLU A 391 -24.33 -8.38 -10.00
N LEU A 392 -25.15 -9.44 -10.11
CA LEU A 392 -24.99 -10.66 -9.29
C LEU A 392 -23.74 -11.48 -9.65
N SER A 393 -23.10 -11.20 -10.79
CA SER A 393 -21.82 -11.81 -11.17
C SER A 393 -20.59 -11.11 -10.54
N ASN A 394 -20.82 -10.16 -9.64
CA ASN A 394 -19.77 -9.40 -8.96
C ASN A 394 -18.76 -10.32 -8.25
N PRO A 395 -17.46 -10.28 -8.60
CA PRO A 395 -16.44 -11.08 -7.93
C PRO A 395 -16.18 -10.66 -6.48
N PHE A 396 -16.60 -9.45 -6.07
CA PHE A 396 -16.30 -8.90 -4.75
C PHE A 396 -17.31 -9.30 -3.67
N GLY A 397 -18.55 -9.61 -4.05
CA GLY A 397 -19.65 -9.98 -3.16
C GLY A 397 -20.96 -9.26 -3.48
N THR A 398 -21.97 -9.41 -2.63
CA THR A 398 -23.34 -8.92 -2.86
C THR A 398 -23.73 -7.73 -1.96
N ARG A 399 -22.85 -7.33 -1.04
CA ARG A 399 -23.11 -6.16 -0.18
C ARG A 399 -22.99 -4.88 -0.98
N ARG A 400 -23.76 -3.87 -0.62
CA ARG A 400 -23.89 -2.66 -1.43
C ARG A 400 -22.56 -1.97 -1.71
N GLY A 401 -21.65 -1.85 -0.73
CA GLY A 401 -20.33 -1.26 -0.97
C GLY A 401 -19.47 -2.04 -1.97
N GLU A 402 -19.57 -3.38 -1.98
CA GLU A 402 -18.90 -4.25 -2.96
C GLU A 402 -19.51 -4.09 -4.37
N MET A 403 -20.82 -3.84 -4.45
CA MET A 403 -21.54 -3.61 -5.70
C MET A 403 -21.22 -2.26 -6.32
N GLU A 404 -21.07 -1.21 -5.51
CA GLU A 404 -20.61 0.09 -6.00
C GLU A 404 -19.16 0.02 -6.51
N ALA A 405 -18.29 -0.71 -5.81
CA ALA A 405 -16.94 -1.01 -6.28
C ALA A 405 -16.96 -1.72 -7.65
N TRP A 406 -17.83 -2.72 -7.80
CA TRP A 406 -18.00 -3.45 -9.05
C TRP A 406 -18.45 -2.55 -10.21
N ARG A 407 -19.47 -1.72 -9.99
CA ARG A 407 -19.98 -0.78 -11.00
C ARG A 407 -18.86 0.13 -11.51
N TYR A 408 -18.08 0.72 -10.61
CA TYR A 408 -16.96 1.58 -10.96
C TYR A 408 -15.88 0.84 -11.75
N VAL A 409 -15.48 -0.33 -11.28
CA VAL A 409 -14.42 -1.13 -11.90
C VAL A 409 -14.82 -1.68 -13.27
N ARG A 410 -16.08 -2.12 -13.43
CA ARG A 410 -16.62 -2.66 -14.68
C ARG A 410 -16.53 -1.64 -15.81
N ASP A 411 -16.85 -0.37 -15.53
CA ASP A 411 -16.80 0.70 -16.53
C ASP A 411 -15.36 0.91 -17.03
N ILE A 412 -14.37 0.86 -16.12
CA ILE A 412 -12.95 0.93 -16.47
C ILE A 412 -12.48 -0.28 -17.29
N VAL A 413 -12.91 -1.50 -16.94
CA VAL A 413 -12.52 -2.72 -17.66
C VAL A 413 -13.16 -2.81 -19.04
N ARG A 414 -14.41 -2.35 -19.18
CA ARG A 414 -15.07 -2.28 -20.49
C ARG A 414 -14.30 -1.37 -21.44
N ASP A 415 -13.76 -0.26 -20.94
CA ASP A 415 -12.89 0.62 -21.71
C ASP A 415 -11.57 -0.06 -22.09
N LYS A 416 -11.00 -0.92 -21.23
CA LYS A 416 -9.85 -1.74 -21.59
C LYS A 416 -10.17 -2.71 -22.73
N GLN A 417 -11.31 -3.40 -22.69
CA GLN A 417 -11.69 -4.37 -23.73
C GLN A 417 -12.11 -3.68 -25.04
N ALA A 418 -12.64 -2.46 -24.97
CA ALA A 418 -12.97 -1.65 -26.15
C ALA A 418 -11.75 -0.94 -26.76
N GLY A 419 -10.75 -0.58 -25.94
CA GLY A 419 -9.52 0.11 -26.37
C GLY A 419 -8.32 -0.80 -26.65
N ALA A 420 -8.23 -1.96 -26.00
CA ALA A 420 -7.30 -3.03 -26.35
C ALA A 420 -8.07 -4.05 -27.19
N GLY A 421 -7.82 -4.04 -28.50
CA GLY A 421 -8.26 -5.13 -29.37
C GLY A 421 -7.96 -6.46 -28.68
N ALA A 422 -8.98 -7.30 -28.56
CA ALA A 422 -8.86 -8.66 -28.06
C ALA A 422 -7.59 -9.31 -28.63
N VAL A 423 -6.65 -9.64 -27.74
CA VAL A 423 -5.52 -10.51 -28.05
C VAL A 423 -5.86 -11.89 -27.53
#